data_AF-A0A3C2B058-F1
#
_entry.id   AF-A0A3C2B058-F1
#
_cell.length_a   1.000
_cell.length_b   1.000
_cell.length_c   1.000
_cell.angle_alpha   90.00
_cell.angle_beta   90.00
_cell.angle_gamma   90.00
#
_symmetry.space_group_name_H-M   'P 1'
#
loop_
_entity.id
_entity.type
_entity.pdbx_description
1 polymer ?
#
loop_
_entity_poly.entity_id
_entity_poly.type
_entity_poly.pdbx_seq_one_letter_code
_entity_poly.pdbx_strand_id
1 'polypeptide(L)'
;VVLAVVLAPFVEEVLFRGIVLRGLLSRMGAAPAIALQAVLFGVAHVDPERGAGNIGLVLVLSAVGAVLGVYTYWKRRLGPAIIGHAILNAVAMTIALSGWTPESQ
;
A
#
# COMPACT_ATOMS: atom_id res chain seq x y z
N VAL A 1 5.63 -15.48 5.70
CA VAL A 1 4.35 -15.52 4.93
C VAL A 1 3.20 -14.94 5.73
N VAL A 2 2.75 -15.54 6.84
CA VAL A 2 1.57 -15.04 7.60
C VAL A 2 1.70 -13.57 8.02
N LEU A 3 2.86 -13.16 8.54
CA LEU A 3 3.08 -11.76 8.93
C LEU A 3 2.95 -10.79 7.75
N ALA A 4 3.63 -11.06 6.64
CA ALA A 4 3.61 -10.21 5.45
C ALA A 4 2.26 -10.18 4.72
N VAL A 5 1.48 -11.27 4.79
CA VAL A 5 0.22 -11.42 4.04
C VAL A 5 -1.00 -11.00 4.85
N VAL A 6 -0.97 -11.14 6.19
CA VAL A 6 -2.13 -10.90 7.04
C VAL A 6 -1.88 -9.72 7.97
N LEU A 7 -0.84 -9.82 8.81
CA LEU A 7 -0.64 -8.85 9.89
C LEU A 7 -0.19 -7.49 9.36
N ALA A 8 0.76 -7.47 8.42
CA ALA A 8 1.26 -6.24 7.83
C ALA A 8 0.14 -5.45 7.11
N PRO A 9 -0.64 -6.05 6.17
CA PRO A 9 -1.77 -5.35 5.56
C PRO A 9 -2.80 -4.84 6.57
N PHE A 10 -3.11 -5.62 7.61
CA PHE A 10 -4.04 -5.16 8.65
C PHE A 10 -3.53 -3.89 9.34
N VAL A 11 -2.28 -3.91 9.82
CA VAL A 11 -1.67 -2.78 10.53
C VAL A 11 -1.54 -1.57 9.60
N GLU A 12 -1.08 -1.78 8.37
CA GLU A 12 -0.89 -0.73 7.38
C GLU A 12 -2.21 -0.06 6.99
N GLU A 13 -3.28 -0.82 6.77
CA GLU A 13 -4.59 -0.22 6.48
C GLU A 13 -5.13 0.59 7.65
N VAL A 14 -4.99 0.09 8.88
CA VAL A 14 -5.40 0.82 10.08
C VAL A 14 -4.61 2.12 10.22
N LEU A 15 -3.29 2.07 10.03
CA LEU A 15 -2.44 3.25 10.13
C LEU A 15 -2.72 4.24 9.01
N PHE A 16 -2.55 3.84 7.75
CA PHE A 16 -2.60 4.78 6.64
C PHE A 16 -4.02 5.25 6.32
N ARG A 17 -5.03 4.38 6.41
CA ARG A 17 -6.41 4.74 6.02
C ARG A 17 -7.29 5.05 7.24
N GLY A 18 -7.05 4.36 8.34
CA GLY A 18 -7.74 4.61 9.60
C GLY A 18 -7.27 5.88 10.31
N ILE A 19 -5.97 6.18 10.29
CA ILE A 19 -5.39 7.31 11.02
C ILE A 19 -4.93 8.42 10.07
N VAL A 20 -3.96 8.15 9.19
CA VAL A 20 -3.32 9.18 8.35
C VAL A 20 -4.33 9.83 7.41
N LEU A 21 -5.06 9.05 6.60
CA LEU A 21 -6.06 9.59 5.66
C LEU A 21 -7.13 10.40 6.39
N ARG A 22 -7.64 9.91 7.54
CA ARG A 22 -8.66 10.63 8.32
C ARG A 22 -8.13 11.93 8.89
N GLY A 23 -6.90 11.93 9.39
CA GLY A 23 -6.21 13.13 9.85
C GLY A 23 -6.06 14.15 8.73
N LEU A 24 -5.64 13.73 7.53
CA LEU A 24 -5.54 14.60 6.37
C LEU A 24 -6.90 15.15 5.93
N LEU A 25 -7.93 14.31 5.85
CA LEU A 25 -9.31 14.72 5.51
C LEU A 25 -9.89 15.74 6.50
N SER A 26 -9.40 15.80 7.74
CA SER A 26 -9.82 16.83 8.70
C SER A 26 -9.24 18.23 8.40
N ARG A 27 -8.23 18.33 7.53
CA ARG A 27 -7.49 19.56 7.24
C ARG A 27 -7.51 19.99 5.77
N MET A 28 -7.80 19.07 4.85
CA MET A 28 -7.80 19.34 3.41
C MET A 28 -8.85 18.51 2.67
N GLY A 29 -9.11 18.89 1.41
CA GLY A 29 -10.05 18.17 0.54
C GLY A 29 -9.65 16.72 0.25
N ALA A 30 -10.60 15.92 -0.21
CA ALA A 30 -10.40 14.48 -0.41
C ALA A 30 -9.27 14.16 -1.41
N ALA A 31 -9.22 14.85 -2.55
CA ALA A 31 -8.19 14.60 -3.56
C ALA A 31 -6.76 14.80 -3.03
N PRO A 32 -6.37 15.96 -2.46
CA PRO A 32 -5.03 16.12 -1.89
C PRO A 32 -4.77 15.23 -0.68
N ALA A 33 -5.79 14.93 0.15
CA ALA A 33 -5.62 14.01 1.28
C ALA A 33 -5.28 12.58 0.82
N ILE A 34 -5.99 12.07 -0.19
CA ILE A 34 -5.74 10.74 -0.76
C ILE A 34 -4.39 10.71 -1.47
N ALA A 35 -4.06 11.73 -2.27
CA ALA A 35 -2.78 11.81 -2.96
C ALA A 35 -1.59 11.82 -1.99
N LEU A 36 -1.65 12.64 -0.94
CA LEU A 36 -0.59 12.71 0.06
C LEU A 36 -0.50 11.41 0.86
N GLN A 37 -1.62 10.83 1.31
CA GLN A 37 -1.62 9.54 1.99
C GLN A 37 -0.99 8.44 1.13
N ALA A 38 -1.34 8.40 -0.16
CA ALA A 38 -0.84 7.42 -1.12
C ALA A 38 0.69 7.54 -1.29
N VAL A 39 1.21 8.75 -1.46
CA VAL A 39 2.66 9.00 -1.54
C VAL A 39 3.36 8.57 -0.26
N LEU A 40 2.83 8.93 0.91
CA LEU A 40 3.40 8.53 2.20
C LEU A 40 3.45 7.01 2.35
N PHE A 41 2.42 6.30 1.87
CA PHE A 41 2.40 4.84 1.85
C PHE A 41 3.52 4.27 0.99
N GLY A 42 3.70 4.76 -0.25
CA GLY A 42 4.81 4.31 -1.10
C GLY A 42 6.19 4.62 -0.51
N VAL A 43 6.39 5.82 0.02
CA VAL A 43 7.67 6.26 0.61
C VAL A 43 8.03 5.45 1.87
N ALA A 44 7.05 5.00 2.65
CA ALA A 44 7.29 4.16 3.83
C ALA A 44 7.94 2.80 3.52
N HIS A 45 7.96 2.40 2.26
CA HIS A 45 8.54 1.13 1.78
C HIS A 45 9.89 1.30 1.10
N VAL A 46 10.49 2.49 1.14
CA VAL A 46 11.83 2.71 0.62
C VAL A 46 12.83 1.86 1.40
N ASP A 47 13.59 1.06 0.67
CA ASP A 47 14.76 0.36 1.17
C ASP A 47 16.01 1.23 0.92
N PRO A 48 16.68 1.75 1.95
CA PRO A 48 17.86 2.59 1.78
C PRO A 48 18.96 1.97 0.93
N GLU A 49 19.11 0.64 0.97
CA GLU A 49 20.15 -0.08 0.22
C GLU A 49 19.90 -0.06 -1.29
N ARG A 50 18.63 0.06 -1.72
CA ARG A 50 18.25 0.08 -3.14
C ARG A 50 18.40 1.45 -3.80
N GLY A 51 18.59 2.54 -3.03
CA GLY A 51 18.76 3.89 -3.57
C GLY A 51 17.71 4.26 -4.63
N ALA A 52 18.17 4.67 -5.83
CA ALA A 52 17.30 5.02 -6.96
C ALA A 52 16.44 3.85 -7.49
N GLY A 53 16.80 2.59 -7.18
CA GLY A 53 16.00 1.41 -7.52
C GLY A 53 14.62 1.40 -6.85
N ASN A 54 14.39 2.22 -5.81
CA ASN A 54 13.09 2.34 -5.16
C ASN A 54 12.04 3.12 -5.98
N ILE A 55 12.43 3.87 -7.01
CA ILE A 55 11.49 4.77 -7.71
C ILE A 55 10.28 3.98 -8.24
N GLY A 56 10.52 2.85 -8.91
CA GLY A 56 9.43 2.00 -9.40
C GLY A 56 8.56 1.44 -8.26
N LEU A 57 9.18 1.00 -7.17
CA LEU A 57 8.48 0.48 -5.99
C LEU A 57 7.57 1.55 -5.36
N VAL A 58 8.10 2.75 -5.12
CA VAL A 58 7.36 3.86 -4.54
C VAL A 58 6.18 4.26 -5.43
N LEU A 59 6.37 4.30 -6.75
CA LEU A 59 5.29 4.64 -7.69
C LEU A 59 4.16 3.59 -7.66
N VAL A 60 4.51 2.30 -7.75
CA VAL A 60 3.53 1.21 -7.72
C VAL A 60 2.78 1.17 -6.39
N LEU A 61 3.50 1.24 -5.27
CA LEU A 61 2.88 1.21 -3.94
C LEU A 61 2.06 2.46 -3.68
N SER A 62 2.48 3.63 -4.17
CA SER A 62 1.64 4.84 -4.10
C SER A 62 0.36 4.68 -4.92
N ALA A 63 0.41 4.08 -6.10
CA ALA A 63 -0.79 3.83 -6.91
C ALA A 63 -1.77 2.88 -6.21
N VAL A 64 -1.28 1.77 -5.65
CA VAL A 64 -2.09 0.87 -4.80
C VAL A 64 -2.64 1.63 -3.58
N GLY A 65 -1.78 2.43 -2.95
CA GLY A 65 -2.07 3.40 -1.91
C GLY A 65 -3.34 4.21 -2.20
N ALA A 66 -3.33 4.86 -3.36
CA ALA A 66 -4.40 5.71 -3.86
C ALA A 66 -5.68 4.94 -4.15
N VAL A 67 -5.61 3.79 -4.84
CA VAL A 67 -6.80 2.98 -5.17
C VAL A 67 -7.54 2.55 -3.90
N LEU A 68 -6.82 1.99 -2.92
CA LEU A 68 -7.42 1.59 -1.64
C LEU A 68 -7.88 2.79 -0.81
N GLY A 69 -7.17 3.92 -0.91
CA GLY A 69 -7.54 5.19 -0.27
C GLY A 69 -8.86 5.75 -0.81
N VAL A 70 -9.02 5.82 -2.14
CA VAL A 70 -10.26 6.22 -2.82
C VAL A 70 -11.41 5.30 -2.40
N TYR A 71 -11.18 3.98 -2.45
CA TYR A 71 -12.18 3.01 -2.04
C TYR A 71 -12.63 3.23 -0.58
N THR A 72 -11.67 3.38 0.33
CA THR A 72 -11.96 3.57 1.76
C THR A 72 -12.67 4.89 2.01
N TYR A 73 -12.29 5.95 1.30
CA TYR A 73 -12.97 7.24 1.37
C TYR A 73 -14.45 7.13 0.97
N TRP A 74 -14.74 6.45 -0.14
CA TRP A 74 -16.12 6.27 -0.63
C TRP A 74 -16.95 5.32 0.22
N LYS A 75 -16.40 4.17 0.61
CA LYS A 75 -17.15 3.11 1.30
C LYS A 75 -17.11 3.24 2.82
N ARG A 76 -16.22 4.08 3.36
CA ARG A 76 -16.03 4.32 4.81
C ARG A 76 -15.79 3.03 5.61
N ARG A 77 -15.17 2.03 4.97
CA ARG A 77 -14.89 0.70 5.53
C ARG A 77 -13.47 0.28 5.21
N LEU A 78 -12.76 -0.25 6.21
CA LEU A 78 -11.39 -0.75 6.07
C LEU A 78 -11.34 -2.22 5.62
N GLY A 79 -12.33 -3.04 5.99
CA GLY A 79 -12.32 -4.49 5.73
C GLY A 79 -11.97 -4.89 4.29
N PRO A 80 -12.63 -4.32 3.26
CA PRO A 80 -12.30 -4.68 1.89
C PRO A 80 -10.92 -4.19 1.43
N ALA A 81 -10.41 -3.07 1.96
CA ALA A 81 -9.05 -2.63 1.69
C ALA A 81 -8.03 -3.58 2.31
N ILE A 82 -8.27 -4.05 3.54
CA ILE A 82 -7.43 -5.06 4.22
C ILE A 82 -7.38 -6.35 3.41
N ILE A 83 -8.54 -6.84 2.95
CA ILE A 83 -8.61 -8.07 2.15
C ILE A 83 -7.89 -7.88 0.80
N GLY A 84 -8.16 -6.78 0.09
CA GLY A 84 -7.51 -6.49 -1.19
C GLY A 84 -5.98 -6.40 -1.06
N HIS A 85 -5.51 -5.72 -0.03
CA HIS A 85 -4.08 -5.61 0.25
C HIS A 85 -3.45 -6.95 0.65
N ALA A 86 -4.12 -7.75 1.49
CA ALA A 86 -3.68 -9.10 1.82
C ALA A 86 -3.55 -9.99 0.58
N ILE A 87 -4.49 -9.90 -0.37
CA ILE A 87 -4.41 -10.62 -1.65
C ILE A 87 -3.21 -10.16 -2.48
N LEU A 88 -2.98 -8.84 -2.59
CA LEU A 88 -1.81 -8.30 -3.30
C LEU A 88 -0.50 -8.80 -2.69
N ASN A 89 -0.39 -8.81 -1.35
CA ASN A 89 0.80 -9.33 -0.67
C ASN A 89 0.94 -10.84 -0.83
N ALA A 90 -0.16 -11.60 -0.84
CA ALA A 90 -0.11 -13.03 -1.10
C ALA A 90 0.43 -13.33 -2.51
N VAL A 91 -0.04 -12.60 -3.52
CA VAL A 91 0.45 -12.73 -4.90
C VAL A 91 1.93 -12.36 -4.99
N ALA A 92 2.31 -11.20 -4.45
CA ALA A 92 3.69 -10.75 -4.45
C ALA A 92 4.62 -11.75 -3.74
N MET A 93 4.22 -12.27 -2.57
CA MET A 93 5.02 -13.27 -1.86
C MET A 93 5.08 -14.61 -2.57
N THR A 94 4.03 -15.01 -3.27
CA THR A 94 4.05 -16.25 -4.07
C THR A 94 5.05 -16.14 -5.21
N ILE A 95 5.05 -15.01 -5.93
CA ILE A 95 6.03 -14.76 -7.00
C ILE A 95 7.45 -14.70 -6.42
N ALA A 96 7.65 -13.97 -5.33
CA ALA A 96 8.97 -13.83 -4.71
C ALA A 96 9.55 -15.17 -4.21
N LEU A 97 8.70 -16.08 -3.75
CA LEU A 97 9.11 -17.39 -3.22
C LEU A 97 9.11 -18.51 -4.26
N SER A 98 8.54 -18.31 -5.45
CA SER A 98 8.53 -19.32 -6.51
C SER A 98 9.88 -19.44 -7.24
N GLY A 99 10.77 -18.46 -7.06
CA GLY A 99 12.04 -18.36 -7.79
C GLY A 99 11.88 -17.88 -9.24
N TRP A 100 10.69 -17.37 -9.61
CA TRP A 100 10.47 -16.79 -10.92
C TRP A 100 11.28 -15.50 -11.10
N THR A 101 12.14 -15.46 -12.12
CA THR A 101 12.83 -14.25 -12.57
C THR A 101 12.50 -13.98 -14.04
N PRO A 102 12.30 -12.72 -14.46
CA PRO A 102 12.00 -12.39 -15.86
C PRO A 102 13.08 -12.85 -16.86
N GLU A 103 14.33 -13.03 -16.43
CA GLU A 103 15.43 -13.50 -17.29
C GLU A 103 15.47 -15.04 -17.48
N SER A 104 14.54 -15.80 -16.90
CA SER A 104 14.49 -17.27 -17.08
C SER A 104 13.83 -17.71 -18.41
N GLN A 105 13.85 -16.86 -19.43
CA GLN A 105 13.34 -17.06 -20.80
C GLN A 105 14.45 -16.71 -21.78
#